data_AF-A0A7C5BEM1-F1
#
_entry.id   AF-A0A7C5BEM1-F1
#
_cell.length_a   1.000
_cell.length_b   1.000
_cell.length_c   1.000
_cell.angle_alpha   90.00
_cell.angle_beta   90.00
_cell.angle_gamma   90.00
#
_symmetry.space_group_name_H-M   'P 1'
#
loop_
_entity.id
_entity.type
_entity.pdbx_description
1 polymer ?
#
loop_
_entity_poly.entity_id
_entity_poly.type
_entity_poly.pdbx_seq_one_letter_code
_entity_poly.pdbx_strand_id
1 'polypeptide(L)'
;MYIAIPVDSENLEEAKIATTLDAKTWAIINFDAGEIKSTHTAPSWQESGVDWLDFIVLENRFENIIDFLNEGIMVLCRREGQESIESIMEAFKFKELDEVGL
;
A
#
# COMPACT_ATOMS: atom_id res chain seq x y z
N MET A 1 -5.10 8.57 8.17
CA MET A 1 -4.60 7.19 8.19
C MET A 1 -3.45 7.09 7.21
N TYR A 2 -2.49 6.21 7.47
CA TYR A 2 -1.37 5.96 6.56
C TYR A 2 -1.48 4.59 5.90
N ILE A 3 -1.24 4.58 4.59
CA ILE A 3 -1.33 3.39 3.74
C ILE A 3 0.02 3.25 3.04
N ALA A 4 0.58 2.05 3.04
CA ALA A 4 1.82 1.74 2.32
C ALA A 4 1.55 0.78 1.15
N ILE A 5 2.16 1.07 0.01
CA ILE A 5 2.05 0.27 -1.22
C ILE A 5 3.46 0.00 -1.76
N PRO A 6 3.89 -1.26 -1.91
CA PRO A 6 5.12 -1.60 -2.59
C PRO A 6 5.00 -1.25 -4.08
N VAL A 7 5.95 -0.49 -4.62
CA VAL A 7 5.88 0.01 -6.00
C VAL A 7 7.19 -0.18 -6.77
N ASP A 8 7.07 -0.25 -8.09
CA ASP A 8 8.18 -0.50 -9.02
C ASP A 8 9.01 0.75 -9.39
N SER A 9 8.66 1.93 -8.86
CA SER A 9 9.27 3.22 -9.22
C SER A 9 9.15 4.24 -8.09
N GLU A 10 10.14 5.13 -7.98
CA GLU A 10 10.07 6.31 -7.08
C GLU A 10 9.23 7.45 -7.67
N ASN A 11 8.97 7.44 -8.99
CA ASN A 11 8.07 8.40 -9.63
C ASN A 11 6.62 7.96 -9.39
N LEU A 12 6.01 8.42 -8.31
CA LEU A 12 4.66 7.99 -7.86
C LEU A 12 3.54 8.24 -8.88
N GLU A 13 3.69 9.19 -9.81
CA GLU A 13 2.69 9.46 -10.85
C GLU A 13 2.61 8.33 -11.90
N GLU A 14 3.73 7.64 -12.13
CA GLU A 14 3.85 6.56 -13.12
C GLU A 14 4.05 5.18 -12.47
N ALA A 15 4.25 5.16 -11.15
CA ALA A 15 4.55 3.95 -10.41
C ALA A 15 3.38 2.97 -10.43
N LYS A 16 3.73 1.69 -10.57
CA LYS A 16 2.78 0.59 -10.42
C LYS A 16 3.06 -0.18 -9.15
N ILE A 17 2.01 -0.77 -8.59
CA ILE A 17 2.15 -1.73 -7.50
C ILE A 17 3.02 -2.90 -7.96
N ALA A 18 3.88 -3.37 -7.06
CA ALA A 18 4.77 -4.48 -7.26
C ALA A 18 4.65 -5.46 -6.09
N THR A 19 5.15 -6.69 -6.26
CA THR A 19 5.31 -7.57 -5.10
C THR A 19 6.32 -6.96 -4.12
N THR A 20 6.24 -7.29 -2.84
CA THR A 20 7.22 -6.86 -1.82
C THR A 20 8.65 -7.24 -2.17
N LEU A 21 8.86 -8.33 -2.92
CA LEU A 21 10.16 -8.79 -3.39
C LEU A 21 10.69 -7.94 -4.57
N ASP A 22 9.80 -7.53 -5.47
CA ASP A 22 10.15 -6.79 -6.69
C ASP A 22 10.05 -5.26 -6.51
N ALA A 23 9.55 -4.80 -5.36
CA ALA A 23 9.40 -3.40 -5.04
C ALA A 23 10.74 -2.69 -5.05
N LYS A 24 10.80 -1.54 -5.75
CA LYS A 24 11.95 -0.64 -5.68
C LYS A 24 11.87 0.29 -4.47
N THR A 25 10.65 0.66 -4.10
CA THR A 25 10.36 1.54 -2.97
C THR A 25 8.93 1.31 -2.48
N TRP A 26 8.58 1.95 -1.37
CA TRP A 26 7.23 1.96 -0.82
C TRP A 26 6.62 3.35 -0.97
N ALA A 27 5.46 3.43 -1.61
CA ALA A 27 4.64 4.62 -1.59
C ALA A 27 3.90 4.72 -0.25
N ILE A 28 4.11 5.81 0.47
CA ILE A 28 3.46 6.11 1.75
C ILE A 28 2.43 7.20 1.50
N ILE A 29 1.18 6.90 1.82
CA ILE A 29 0.03 7.74 1.47
C ILE A 29 -0.65 8.18 2.75
N ASN A 30 -0.71 9.49 2.96
CA ASN A 30 -1.56 10.08 3.99
C ASN A 30 -2.97 10.24 3.42
N PHE A 31 -3.90 9.42 3.87
CA PHE A 31 -5.30 9.47 3.46
C PHE A 31 -6.17 9.98 4.61
N ASP A 32 -6.93 11.04 4.36
CA ASP A 32 -7.82 11.61 5.35
C ASP A 32 -9.04 12.26 4.69
N ALA A 33 -10.19 12.22 5.38
CA ALA A 33 -11.46 12.76 4.88
C ALA A 33 -11.84 12.30 3.45
N GLY A 34 -11.43 11.08 3.04
CA GLY A 34 -11.75 10.50 1.73
C GLY A 34 -10.87 10.98 0.57
N GLU A 35 -9.73 11.61 0.88
CA GLU A 35 -8.79 12.17 -0.09
C GLU A 35 -7.33 11.92 0.30
N ILE A 36 -6.44 11.88 -0.69
CA ILE A 36 -5.00 11.85 -0.49
C ILE A 36 -4.54 13.26 -0.08
N LYS A 37 -3.92 13.38 1.10
CA LYS A 37 -3.37 14.65 1.60
C LYS A 37 -1.90 14.84 1.24
N SER A 38 -1.14 13.75 1.20
CA SER A 38 0.26 13.76 0.78
C SER A 38 0.72 12.35 0.42
N THR A 39 1.77 12.28 -0.40
CA THR A 39 2.46 11.04 -0.74
C THR A 39 3.97 11.25 -0.71
N HIS A 40 4.70 10.24 -0.26
CA HIS A 40 6.16 10.19 -0.36
C HIS A 40 6.64 8.75 -0.53
N THR A 41 7.91 8.58 -0.88
CA THR A 41 8.54 7.26 -1.00
C THR A 41 9.37 6.94 0.24
N ALA A 42 9.49 5.65 0.57
CA ALA A 42 10.34 5.15 1.63
C ALA A 42 11.07 3.85 1.20
N PRO A 43 12.29 3.59 1.70
CA PRO A 43 13.03 2.36 1.36
C PRO A 43 12.29 1.09 1.81
N SER A 44 11.59 1.17 2.95
CA SER A 44 10.81 0.09 3.53
C SER A 44 9.58 0.65 4.24
N TRP A 45 8.59 -0.18 4.51
CA TRP A 45 7.40 0.22 5.29
C TRP A 45 7.77 0.56 6.75
N GLN A 46 8.81 -0.08 7.31
CA GLN A 46 9.35 0.23 8.64
C GLN A 46 10.05 1.59 8.68
N GLU A 47 10.67 2.00 7.58
CA GLU A 47 11.36 3.30 7.43
C GLU A 47 10.46 4.35 6.76
N SER A 48 9.13 4.19 6.87
CA SER A 48 8.14 5.08 6.28
C SER A 48 8.15 6.51 6.82
N GLY A 49 8.75 6.74 8.00
CA GLY A 49 8.79 8.05 8.64
C GLY A 49 7.45 8.52 9.20
N VAL A 50 6.50 7.60 9.38
CA VAL A 50 5.19 7.86 10.02
C VAL A 50 5.09 7.08 11.31
N ASP A 51 4.34 7.60 12.28
CA ASP A 51 4.23 6.99 13.61
C ASP A 51 3.48 5.66 13.61
N TRP A 52 2.49 5.52 12.70
CA TRP A 52 1.67 4.32 12.59
C TRP A 52 1.22 4.10 11.15
N LEU A 53 1.42 2.88 10.63
CA LEU A 53 0.84 2.44 9.37
C LEU A 53 -0.45 1.67 9.66
N ASP A 54 -1.57 2.16 9.11
CA ASP A 54 -2.87 1.53 9.31
C ASP A 54 -3.09 0.37 8.32
N PHE A 55 -2.61 0.53 7.08
CA PHE A 55 -2.83 -0.44 6.01
C PHE A 55 -1.58 -0.66 5.15
N ILE A 56 -1.47 -1.89 4.64
CA ILE A 56 -0.61 -2.23 3.51
C ILE A 56 -1.47 -2.80 2.39
N VAL A 57 -1.28 -2.31 1.17
CA VAL A 57 -1.92 -2.89 -0.03
C VAL A 57 -0.88 -3.65 -0.83
N LEU A 58 -1.09 -4.95 -0.99
CA LEU A 58 -0.20 -5.88 -1.68
C LEU A 58 -0.65 -6.17 -3.10
N GLU A 59 0.31 -6.60 -3.91
CA GLU A 59 0.07 -6.93 -5.31
C GLU A 59 -0.82 -8.18 -5.45
N ASN A 60 -0.67 -9.12 -4.53
CA ASN A 60 -1.44 -10.34 -4.50
C ASN A 60 -1.50 -10.94 -3.08
N ARG A 61 -2.28 -12.01 -2.93
CA ARG A 61 -2.53 -12.70 -1.65
C ARG A 61 -1.52 -13.79 -1.28
N PHE A 62 -0.49 -14.00 -2.08
CA PHE A 62 0.48 -15.09 -1.89
C PHE A 62 1.77 -14.62 -1.21
N GLU A 63 1.82 -13.37 -0.77
CA GLU A 63 2.98 -12.77 -0.11
C GLU A 63 3.02 -13.13 1.39
N ASN A 64 4.21 -13.01 2.00
CA ASN A 64 4.34 -13.21 3.44
C ASN A 64 3.83 -11.98 4.20
N ILE A 65 2.73 -12.16 4.93
CA ILE A 65 2.06 -11.08 5.66
C ILE A 65 2.30 -11.11 7.17
N ILE A 66 3.05 -12.08 7.69
CA ILE A 66 3.16 -12.34 9.14
C ILE A 66 3.72 -11.11 9.87
N ASP A 67 4.71 -10.45 9.28
CA ASP A 67 5.34 -9.27 9.89
C ASP A 67 4.35 -8.10 9.99
N PHE A 68 3.51 -7.90 8.97
CA PHE A 68 2.47 -6.86 8.99
C PHE A 68 1.42 -7.13 10.08
N LEU A 69 0.97 -8.38 10.18
CA LEU A 69 -0.02 -8.78 11.18
C LEU A 69 0.52 -8.62 12.61
N ASN A 70 1.79 -8.94 12.84
CA ASN A 70 2.43 -8.79 14.16
C ASN A 70 2.50 -7.32 14.61
N GLU A 71 2.66 -6.38 13.68
CA GLU A 71 2.62 -4.94 13.95
C GLU A 71 1.18 -4.37 13.99
N GLY A 72 0.16 -5.21 13.82
CA GLY A 72 -1.24 -4.79 13.84
C GLY A 72 -1.69 -4.01 12.60
N ILE A 73 -0.95 -4.15 11.49
CA ILE A 73 -1.26 -3.50 10.21
C ILE A 73 -2.30 -4.34 9.46
N MET A 74 -3.35 -3.69 8.94
CA MET A 74 -4.34 -4.38 8.12
C MET A 74 -3.81 -4.59 6.69
N VAL A 75 -3.90 -5.82 6.20
CA VAL A 75 -3.38 -6.17 4.88
C VAL A 75 -4.51 -6.35 3.89
N LEU A 76 -4.42 -5.60 2.79
CA LEU A 76 -5.32 -5.66 1.66
C LEU A 76 -4.54 -6.12 0.43
N CYS A 77 -5.20 -6.68 -0.58
CA CYS A 77 -4.61 -6.91 -1.90
C CYS A 77 -5.48 -6.34 -3.02
N ARG A 78 -4.80 -5.84 -4.06
CA ARG A 78 -5.45 -5.29 -5.25
C ARG A 78 -6.20 -6.38 -6.05
N ARG A 79 -7.19 -5.96 -6.83
CA ARG A 79 -7.88 -6.78 -7.84
C ARG A 79 -7.32 -6.49 -9.24
N GLU A 80 -7.71 -7.28 -10.22
CA GLU A 80 -7.30 -7.06 -11.61
C GLU A 80 -7.71 -5.65 -12.09
N GLY A 81 -6.81 -4.93 -12.78
CA GLY A 81 -7.04 -3.58 -13.27
C GLY A 81 -6.69 -2.44 -12.30
N GLN A 82 -6.26 -2.74 -11.07
CA GLN A 82 -5.88 -1.75 -10.05
C GLN A 82 -4.34 -1.67 -9.91
N GLU A 83 -3.64 -1.24 -10.97
CA GLU A 83 -2.17 -1.24 -10.99
C GLU A 83 -1.52 0.07 -10.50
N SER A 84 -2.19 1.21 -10.69
CA SER A 84 -1.66 2.52 -10.29
C SER A 84 -2.09 2.88 -8.88
N ILE A 85 -1.31 3.74 -8.21
CA ILE A 85 -1.66 4.26 -6.88
C ILE A 85 -3.05 4.91 -6.88
N GLU A 86 -3.38 5.68 -7.93
CA GLU A 86 -4.70 6.31 -8.06
C GLU A 86 -5.83 5.28 -8.08
N SER A 87 -5.72 4.26 -8.94
CA SER A 87 -6.73 3.19 -9.04
C SER A 87 -6.87 2.38 -7.75
N ILE A 88 -5.77 2.13 -7.05
CA ILE A 88 -5.76 1.42 -5.77
C ILE A 88 -6.42 2.27 -4.69
N MET A 89 -6.13 3.57 -4.64
CA MET A 89 -6.71 4.48 -3.65
C MET A 89 -8.20 4.73 -3.89
N GLU A 90 -8.65 4.73 -5.14
CA GLU A 90 -10.07 4.71 -5.48
C GLU A 90 -10.75 3.43 -4.98
N ALA A 91 -10.17 2.26 -5.27
CA ALA A 91 -10.65 0.98 -4.78
C ALA A 91 -10.68 0.92 -3.24
N PHE A 92 -9.65 1.45 -2.57
CA PHE A 92 -9.60 1.55 -1.11
C PHE A 92 -10.78 2.38 -0.57
N LYS A 93 -11.04 3.55 -1.18
CA LYS A 93 -12.15 4.45 -0.80
C LYS A 93 -13.51 3.76 -0.91
N PHE A 94 -13.71 2.93 -1.92
CA PHE A 94 -14.95 2.18 -2.16
C PHE A 94 -14.98 0.78 -1.51
N LYS A 95 -13.93 0.39 -0.78
CA LYS A 95 -13.78 -0.93 -0.14
C LYS A 95 -13.83 -2.09 -1.14
N GLU A 96 -13.15 -1.92 -2.27
CA GLU A 96 -13.09 -2.88 -3.39
C GLU A 96 -11.76 -3.65 -3.44
N LEU A 97 -10.88 -3.45 -2.46
CA LEU A 97 -9.71 -4.30 -2.22
C LEU A 97 -10.10 -5.54 -1.42
N ASP A 98 -9.38 -6.65 -1.60
CA ASP A 98 -9.64 -7.87 -0.83
C ASP A 98 -8.82 -7.86 0.47
N GLU A 99 -9.45 -8.22 1.59
CA GLU A 99 -8.75 -8.44 2.86
C GLU A 99 -7.96 -9.75 2.81
N VAL A 100 -6.74 -9.74 3.34
CA VAL A 100 -5.84 -10.90 3.40
C VAL A 100 -5.56 -11.25 4.87
N GLY A 101 -5.64 -12.54 5.22
CA GLY A 101 -5.32 -13.01 6.58
C GLY A 101 -6.51 -13.23 7.51
N LEU A 102 -7.74 -13.19 6.97
CA LEU A 102 -8.96 -13.70 7.62
C LEU A 102 -9.25 -15.16 7.24
#